data_AF-A0AA48KVN5-F1
#
_entry.id   AF-A0AA48KVN5-F1
#
_cell.length_a   1.000
_cell.length_b   1.000
_cell.length_c   1.000
_cell.angle_alpha   90.00
_cell.angle_beta   90.00
_cell.angle_gamma   90.00
#
_symmetry.space_group_name_H-M   'P 1'
#
loop_
_entity.id
_entity.type
_entity.pdbx_description
1 polymer ?
#
loop_
_entity_poly.entity_id
_entity_poly.type
_entity_poly.pdbx_seq_one_letter_code
_entity_poly.pdbx_strand_id
1 'polypeptide(L)'
;MKFYFTHRSIPELANLSLEERLRALQEANQKLTPPERLLLNLLKLLVLVPVFALLLRSGEDWTVLGWAALVVLIYPLIVRPIQFNMSRKYLK
;
A
#
# COMPACT_ATOMS: atom_id res chain seq x y z
N MET A 1 -18.41 -5.02 2.27
CA MET A 1 -17.32 -4.44 1.44
C MET A 1 -16.19 -5.45 1.37
N LYS A 2 -15.75 -5.89 0.18
CA LYS A 2 -14.66 -6.88 0.04
C LYS A 2 -13.31 -6.17 -0.03
N PHE A 3 -12.45 -6.41 0.95
CA PHE A 3 -11.09 -5.90 0.97
C PHE A 3 -10.16 -6.88 0.24
N TYR A 4 -9.46 -6.43 -0.80
CA TYR A 4 -8.58 -7.26 -1.61
C TYR A 4 -7.12 -7.07 -1.17
N PHE A 5 -6.61 -7.98 -0.36
CA PHE A 5 -5.25 -7.92 0.20
C PHE A 5 -4.16 -8.28 -0.82
N THR A 6 -4.53 -8.76 -2.01
CA THR A 6 -3.57 -9.27 -2.99
C THR A 6 -4.07 -9.13 -4.42
N HIS A 7 -3.18 -8.85 -5.36
CA HIS A 7 -3.47 -8.76 -6.80
C HIS A 7 -4.17 -10.02 -7.37
N ARG A 8 -3.89 -11.21 -6.84
CA ARG A 8 -4.60 -12.48 -7.18
C ARG A 8 -6.06 -12.53 -6.71
N SER A 9 -6.44 -11.71 -5.74
CA SER A 9 -7.80 -11.71 -5.21
C SER A 9 -8.77 -10.83 -6.02
N ILE A 10 -8.25 -10.05 -6.98
CA ILE A 10 -9.08 -9.25 -7.88
C ILE A 10 -9.52 -10.14 -9.06
N PRO A 11 -10.81 -10.54 -9.14
CA PRO A 11 -11.28 -11.47 -10.16
C PRO A 11 -11.11 -10.93 -11.59
N GLU A 12 -11.10 -9.61 -11.78
CA GLU A 12 -10.88 -8.94 -13.07
C GLU A 12 -9.45 -9.13 -13.61
N LEU A 13 -8.47 -9.38 -12.75
CA LEU A 13 -7.06 -9.58 -13.13
C LEU A 13 -6.68 -11.06 -13.18
N ALA A 14 -7.59 -11.97 -12.82
CA ALA A 14 -7.29 -13.40 -12.68
C ALA A 14 -6.89 -14.07 -14.00
N ASN A 15 -7.36 -13.57 -15.15
CA ASN A 15 -7.08 -14.13 -16.47
C ASN A 15 -5.80 -13.58 -17.14
N LEU A 16 -5.15 -12.57 -16.54
CA LEU A 16 -3.95 -11.93 -17.09
C LEU A 16 -2.67 -12.56 -16.54
N SER A 17 -1.60 -12.58 -17.34
CA SER A 17 -0.26 -12.99 -16.91
C SER A 17 0.32 -12.05 -15.85
N LEU A 18 1.35 -12.47 -15.12
CA LEU A 18 1.93 -11.68 -14.03
C LEU A 18 2.38 -10.27 -14.48
N GLU A 19 2.98 -10.16 -15.67
CA GLU A 19 3.40 -8.88 -16.24
C GLU A 19 2.21 -8.00 -16.64
N GLU A 20 1.21 -8.59 -17.30
CA GLU A 20 0.00 -7.86 -17.69
C GLU A 20 -0.78 -7.36 -16.48
N ARG A 21 -0.81 -8.14 -15.39
CA ARG A 21 -1.39 -7.69 -14.12
C ARG A 21 -0.67 -6.47 -13.55
N LEU A 22 0.66 -6.47 -13.59
CA LEU A 22 1.46 -5.34 -13.11
C LEU A 22 1.26 -4.09 -13.96
N ARG A 23 1.21 -4.25 -15.30
CA ARG A 23 0.93 -3.14 -16.23
C ARG A 23 -0.48 -2.58 -16.04
N ALA A 24 -1.50 -3.42 -16.01
CA ALA A 24 -2.88 -2.99 -15.78
C ALA A 24 -3.06 -2.28 -14.44
N LEU A 25 -2.38 -2.76 -13.38
CA LEU A 25 -2.36 -2.09 -12.08
C LEU A 25 -1.63 -0.74 -12.15
N GLN A 26 -0.51 -0.64 -12.86
CA GLN A 26 0.20 0.64 -13.04
C GLN A 26 -0.66 1.66 -13.79
N GLU A 27 -1.33 1.24 -14.86
CA GLU A 27 -2.25 2.11 -15.62
C GLU A 27 -3.44 2.56 -14.77
N ALA A 28 -4.06 1.65 -14.02
CA ALA A 28 -5.15 1.99 -13.11
C ALA A 28 -4.70 2.96 -12.00
N ASN A 29 -3.48 2.80 -11.50
CA ASN A 29 -2.88 3.70 -10.51
C ASN A 29 -2.60 5.10 -11.10
N GLN A 30 -2.26 5.16 -12.39
CA GLN A 30 -2.12 6.42 -13.13
C GLN A 30 -3.46 7.11 -13.42
N LYS A 31 -4.59 6.39 -13.38
CA LYS A 31 -5.93 6.95 -13.56
C LYS A 31 -6.60 7.40 -12.26
N LEU A 32 -5.97 7.16 -11.11
CA LEU A 32 -6.47 7.64 -9.82
C LEU A 32 -6.66 9.16 -9.83
N THR A 33 -7.80 9.58 -9.28
CA THR A 33 -8.13 11.01 -9.17
C THR A 33 -7.20 11.69 -8.15
N PRO A 34 -7.00 13.02 -8.25
CA PRO A 34 -6.19 13.78 -7.30
C PRO A 34 -6.47 13.51 -5.80
N PRO A 35 -7.75 13.46 -5.33
CA PRO A 35 -8.03 13.14 -3.93
C PRO A 35 -7.64 11.70 -3.54
N GLU A 36 -7.77 10.73 -4.45
CA GLU A 36 -7.39 9.33 -4.17
C GLU A 36 -5.87 9.18 -4.06
N ARG A 37 -5.11 9.86 -4.91
CA ARG A 37 -3.64 9.92 -4.81
C ARG A 37 -3.19 10.59 -3.51
N LEU A 38 -3.87 11.67 -3.11
CA LEU A 38 -3.60 12.35 -1.85
C LEU A 38 -3.85 11.43 -0.66
N LEU A 39 -4.96 10.69 -0.65
CA LEU A 39 -5.25 9.70 0.40
C LEU A 39 -4.16 8.63 0.50
N LEU A 40 -3.69 8.09 -0.63
CA LEU A 40 -2.61 7.10 -0.63
C LEU A 40 -1.29 7.69 -0.10
N ASN A 41 -0.97 8.92 -0.48
CA ASN A 41 0.24 9.59 0.01
C ASN A 41 0.13 9.98 1.49
N LEU A 42 -1.05 10.39 1.96
CA LEU A 42 -1.32 10.63 3.38
C LEU A 42 -1.20 9.33 4.20
N LEU A 43 -1.71 8.20 3.70
CA LEU A 43 -1.52 6.90 4.33
C LEU A 43 -0.04 6.52 4.44
N LYS A 44 0.73 6.72 3.36
CA LYS A 44 2.19 6.52 3.38
C LYS A 44 2.85 7.41 4.43
N LEU A 45 2.47 8.68 4.45
CA LEU A 45 3.02 9.66 5.39
C LEU A 45 2.69 9.29 6.84
N LEU A 46 1.45 8.90 7.12
CA LEU A 46 0.97 8.51 8.44
C LEU A 46 1.73 7.29 8.97
N VAL A 47 2.16 6.38 8.10
CA VAL A 47 3.02 5.25 8.50
C VAL A 47 4.49 5.65 8.60
N LEU A 48 4.95 6.54 7.74
CA LEU A 48 6.35 6.97 7.70
C LEU A 48 6.75 7.83 8.91
N VAL A 49 5.86 8.72 9.36
CA VAL A 49 6.06 9.58 10.54
C VAL A 49 6.40 8.78 11.82
N PRO A 50 5.61 7.78 12.25
CA PRO A 50 5.92 6.99 13.43
C PRO A 50 7.18 6.14 13.23
N VAL A 51 7.46 5.64 12.03
CA VAL A 51 8.73 4.94 11.75
C VAL A 51 9.93 5.86 12.00
N PHE A 52 9.89 7.10 11.51
CA PHE A 52 10.96 8.07 11.78
C PHE A 52 11.06 8.45 13.26
N ALA A 53 9.93 8.61 13.95
CA ALA A 53 9.93 8.90 15.39
C ALA A 53 10.56 7.75 16.20
N LEU A 54 10.28 6.50 15.82
CA LEU A 54 10.91 5.31 16.42
C LEU A 54 12.41 5.26 16.08
N LEU A 55 12.80 5.53 14.84
CA LEU A 55 14.22 5.57 14.46
C LEU A 55 15.00 6.62 15.28
N LEU A 56 14.43 7.80 15.56
CA LEU A 56 15.08 8.80 16.40
C LEU A 56 15.29 8.33 17.85
N ARG A 57 14.37 7.53 18.41
CA ARG A 57 14.51 6.92 19.75
C ARG A 57 15.44 5.71 19.79
N SER A 58 15.83 5.16 18.65
CA SER A 58 16.67 3.95 18.60
C SER A 58 18.09 4.13 19.17
N GLY A 59 18.54 5.39 19.35
CA GLY A 59 19.82 5.69 20.00
C GLY A 59 19.84 5.37 21.50
N GLU A 60 18.67 5.37 22.17
CA GLU A 60 18.54 5.02 23.59
C GLU A 60 18.17 3.55 23.78
N ASP A 61 17.27 3.03 22.92
CA ASP A 61 16.68 1.71 23.08
C ASP A 61 16.71 0.90 21.77
N TRP A 62 17.51 -0.17 21.75
CA TRP A 62 17.63 -1.07 20.59
C TRP A 62 16.34 -1.87 20.31
N THR A 63 15.43 -1.97 21.29
CA THR A 63 14.09 -2.59 21.12
C THR A 63 13.20 -1.80 20.16
N VAL A 64 13.46 -0.50 19.98
CA VAL A 64 12.69 0.39 19.12
C VAL A 64 12.89 0.06 17.63
N LEU A 65 14.03 -0.52 17.26
CA LEU A 65 14.25 -1.08 15.91
C LEU A 65 13.28 -2.21 15.58
N GLY A 66 12.94 -3.06 16.56
CA GLY A 66 11.95 -4.12 16.39
C GLY A 66 10.56 -3.55 16.09
N TRP A 67 10.16 -2.50 16.80
CA TRP A 67 8.90 -1.78 16.56
C TRP A 67 8.90 -1.08 15.20
N ALA A 68 10.00 -0.45 14.78
CA ALA A 68 10.11 0.16 13.47
C ALA A 68 9.96 -0.88 12.34
N ALA A 69 10.62 -2.04 12.47
CA ALA A 69 10.49 -3.14 11.51
C ALA A 69 9.05 -3.69 11.45
N LEU A 70 8.38 -3.80 12.59
CA LEU A 70 6.99 -4.25 12.69
C LEU A 70 6.03 -3.27 11.99
N VAL A 71 6.21 -1.95 12.18
CA VAL A 71 5.41 -0.93 11.50
C VAL A 71 5.62 -0.98 9.98
N VAL A 72 6.87 -1.17 9.52
CA VAL A 72 7.19 -1.34 8.10
C VAL A 72 6.57 -2.62 7.51
N LEU A 73 6.46 -3.69 8.29
CA LEU A 73 5.79 -4.93 7.86
C LEU A 73 4.25 -4.78 7.80
N ILE A 74 3.67 -3.97 8.68
CA ILE A 74 2.22 -3.66 8.68
C ILE A 74 1.85 -2.72 7.52
N TYR A 75 2.75 -1.81 7.12
CA TYR A 75 2.55 -0.88 5.99
C TYR A 75 1.94 -1.53 4.72
N PRO A 76 2.56 -2.56 4.10
CA PRO A 76 2.03 -3.17 2.90
C PRO A 76 0.69 -3.87 3.14
N LEU A 77 0.38 -4.27 4.37
CA LEU A 77 -0.87 -4.93 4.71
C LEU A 77 -2.07 -3.98 4.67
N ILE A 78 -1.87 -2.69 4.98
CA ILE A 78 -2.94 -1.68 5.01
C ILE A 78 -2.99 -0.88 3.71
N VAL A 79 -1.83 -0.47 3.19
CA VAL A 79 -1.78 0.44 2.03
C VAL A 79 -2.11 -0.28 0.73
N ARG A 80 -1.63 -1.52 0.56
CA ARG A 80 -1.91 -2.30 -0.66
C ARG A 80 -3.40 -2.57 -0.89
N PRO A 81 -4.22 -3.03 0.09
CA PRO A 81 -5.64 -3.27 -0.16
C PRO A 81 -6.42 -1.99 -0.47
N ILE A 82 -6.08 -0.86 0.15
CA ILE A 82 -6.72 0.43 -0.16
C ILE A 82 -6.38 0.85 -1.59
N GLN A 83 -5.10 0.75 -1.96
CA GLN A 83 -4.64 1.02 -3.32
C GLN A 83 -5.34 0.12 -4.35
N PHE A 84 -5.44 -1.19 -4.09
CA PHE A 84 -6.15 -2.12 -4.98
C PHE A 84 -7.64 -1.81 -5.11
N ASN A 85 -8.30 -1.45 -4.01
CA ASN A 85 -9.71 -1.07 -4.03
C ASN A 85 -9.95 0.19 -4.88
N MET A 86 -9.04 1.17 -4.80
CA MET A 86 -9.09 2.37 -5.63
C MET A 86 -8.77 2.09 -7.10
N SER A 87 -7.73 1.30 -7.38
CA SER A 87 -7.36 0.93 -8.75
C SER A 87 -8.43 0.10 -9.46
N ARG A 88 -9.20 -0.73 -8.73
CA ARG A 88 -10.31 -1.52 -9.31
C ARG A 88 -11.32 -0.68 -10.09
N LYS A 89 -11.61 0.55 -9.63
CA LYS A 89 -12.54 1.46 -10.33
C LYS A 89 -12.13 1.78 -11.78
N TYR A 90 -10.86 1.57 -12.11
CA TYR A 90 -10.25 1.90 -13.40
C TYR A 90 -9.81 0.66 -14.18
N LEU A 91 -10.00 -0.54 -13.62
CA LEU A 91 -9.83 -1.81 -14.30
C LEU A 91 -11.10 -2.09 -15.11
N LYS A 92 -10.92 -2.33 -16.42
CA LYS A 92 -11.98 -2.71 -17.36
C LYS A 92 -11.92 -4.20 -17.65
#